data_AF-A0A5K1HMX9-F1
#
_entry.id   AF-A0A5K1HMX9-F1
#
_cell.length_a   1.000
_cell.length_b   1.000
_cell.length_c   1.000
_cell.angle_alpha   90.00
_cell.angle_beta   90.00
_cell.angle_gamma   90.00
#
_symmetry.space_group_name_H-M   'P 1'
#
loop_
_entity.id
_entity.type
_entity.pdbx_description
1 polymer ?
#
loop_
_entity_poly.entity_id
_entity_poly.type
_entity_poly.pdbx_seq_one_letter_code
_entity_poly.pdbx_strand_id
1 'polypeptide(L)' 'VRLISKNCSATVGQVGNVGANQKSLGRAGSKCWLGKRPVVRGVVMNPVDHPMEVVKGGPRLVEKNPQLLGLSRAWKK' A
#
# COMPACT_ATOMS: atom_id res chain seq x y z
N VAL A 1 22.85 6.02 -2.43
CA VAL A 1 23.25 7.44 -2.61
C VAL A 1 22.86 7.87 -4.02
N ARG A 2 22.15 8.99 -4.19
CA ARG A 2 21.72 9.52 -5.50
C ARG A 2 22.41 10.87 -5.75
N LEU A 3 23.01 11.05 -6.94
CA LEU A 3 23.64 12.31 -7.37
C LEU A 3 22.60 13.28 -7.95
N ILE A 4 22.77 14.58 -7.70
CA ILE A 4 21.88 15.67 -8.16
C ILE A 4 22.76 16.76 -8.81
N SER A 5 22.21 17.51 -9.77
CA SER A 5 22.90 18.64 -10.42
C SER A 5 23.24 19.75 -9.42
N LYS A 6 24.39 20.41 -9.62
CA LYS A 6 24.88 21.51 -8.77
C LYS A 6 24.02 22.79 -8.85
N ASN A 7 23.20 22.92 -9.89
CA ASN A 7 22.34 24.08 -10.12
C ASN A 7 20.97 23.97 -9.42
N CYS A 8 20.68 22.86 -8.72
CA CYS A 8 19.42 22.70 -8.00
C CYS A 8 19.43 23.50 -6.70
N SER A 9 18.33 24.20 -6.41
CA SER A 9 18.12 24.88 -5.14
C SER A 9 17.62 23.90 -4.06
N ALA A 10 18.04 24.13 -2.82
CA ALA A 10 17.59 23.37 -1.66
C ALA A 10 17.51 24.28 -0.43
N THR A 11 16.56 24.01 0.45
CA THR A 11 16.44 24.68 1.75
C THR A 11 17.09 23.82 2.82
N VAL A 12 17.91 24.44 3.68
CA VAL A 12 18.53 23.76 4.82
C VAL A 12 17.53 23.70 5.97
N GLY A 13 17.21 22.49 6.42
CA GLY A 13 16.34 22.28 7.59
C GLY A 13 15.53 20.99 7.53
N GLN A 14 14.95 20.61 8.67
CA GLN A 14 13.99 19.50 8.75
C GLN A 14 12.59 20.01 8.39
N VAL A 15 11.81 19.21 7.64
CA VAL A 15 10.39 19.49 7.43
C VAL A 15 9.66 19.43 8.76
N GLY A 16 8.85 20.45 9.07
CA GLY A 16 8.04 20.50 10.29
C GLY A 16 7.00 19.38 10.38
N ASN A 17 6.30 19.30 11.53
CA ASN A 17 5.28 18.26 11.80
C ASN A 17 5.84 16.81 11.82
N VAL A 18 6.97 16.62 12.49
CA VAL A 18 7.63 15.31 12.65
C VAL A 18 6.71 14.26 13.30
N GLY A 19 5.78 14.70 14.16
CA GLY A 19 4.80 13.85 14.85
C GLY A 19 3.55 13.48 14.04
N ALA A 20 3.46 13.85 12.75
CA ALA A 20 2.28 13.56 11.93
C ALA A 20 1.90 12.07 11.93
N ASN A 21 2.91 11.19 11.93
CA ASN A 21 2.72 9.73 11.87
C ASN A 21 2.24 9.11 13.20
N GLN A 22 2.35 9.84 14.32
CA GLN A 22 1.87 9.36 15.62
C GLN A 22 0.35 9.51 15.76
N LYS A 23 -0.30 10.26 14.85
CA LYS A 23 -1.75 10.47 14.88
C LYS A 23 -2.47 9.26 14.30
N SER A 24 -3.14 8.48 15.15
CA SER A 24 -4.04 7.40 14.73
C SER A 24 -5.43 7.94 14.38
N LEU A 25 -5.92 7.62 13.18
CA LEU A 25 -7.31 7.90 12.79
C LEU A 25 -8.23 6.90 13.49
N GLY A 26 -8.83 7.30 14.61
CA GLY A 26 -9.62 6.41 15.47
C GLY A 26 -10.99 5.98 14.92
N ARG A 27 -11.45 6.55 13.81
CA ARG A 27 -12.75 6.22 13.17
C ARG A 27 -12.61 6.05 11.67
N ALA A 28 -13.43 5.18 11.08
CA ALA A 28 -13.47 4.97 9.64
C ALA A 28 -13.79 6.27 8.86
N GLY A 29 -14.73 7.08 9.36
CA GLY A 29 -15.12 8.35 8.74
C GLY A 29 -13.95 9.35 8.61
N SER A 30 -12.99 9.34 9.53
CA SER A 30 -11.81 10.21 9.44
C SER A 30 -10.92 9.89 8.25
N LYS A 31 -10.91 8.63 7.78
CA LYS A 31 -10.23 8.26 6.52
C LYS A 31 -11.00 8.74 5.29
N CYS A 32 -12.33 8.72 5.36
CA CYS A 32 -13.19 9.21 4.27
C CYS A 32 -13.05 10.73 4.09
N TRP A 33 -12.89 11.51 5.17
CA TRP A 33 -12.63 12.96 5.09
C TRP A 33 -11.30 13.28 4.40
N LEU A 34 -10.33 12.37 4.44
CA LEU A 34 -9.06 12.47 3.71
C LEU A 34 -9.18 11.99 2.25
N GLY A 35 -10.40 11.75 1.75
CA GLY A 35 -10.65 11.27 0.38
C GLY A 35 -10.33 9.80 0.15
N LYS A 36 -10.00 9.03 1.19
CA LYS A 36 -9.68 7.60 1.05
C LYS A 36 -10.94 6.75 1.17
N ARG A 37 -11.30 6.09 0.06
CA ARG A 37 -12.40 5.12 0.03
C ARG A 37 -11.97 3.80 0.69
N PRO A 38 -12.91 3.05 1.31
CA PRO A 38 -12.62 1.72 1.82
C PRO A 38 -12.18 0.80 0.67
N VAL A 39 -11.17 -0.02 0.92
CA VAL A 39 -10.65 -1.00 -0.05
C VAL A 39 -11.02 -2.40 0.44
N VAL A 40 -11.61 -3.19 -0.43
CA VAL A 40 -11.98 -4.59 -0.14
C VAL A 40 -10.75 -5.47 -0.25
N ARG A 41 -10.62 -6.46 0.65
CA ARG A 41 -9.50 -7.43 0.60
C ARG A 41 -9.75 -8.45 -0.52
N GLY A 42 -8.72 -8.77 -1.29
CA GLY A 42 -8.80 -9.75 -2.39
C GLY A 42 -9.33 -11.13 -1.98
N VAL A 43 -9.11 -11.54 -0.71
CA VAL A 43 -9.60 -12.82 -0.17
C VAL A 43 -11.12 -12.97 -0.23
N VAL A 44 -11.85 -11.85 -0.16
CA VAL A 44 -13.32 -11.83 -0.17
C VAL A 44 -13.87 -11.73 -1.60
N MET A 45 -13.02 -11.38 -2.58
CA MET A 45 -13.42 -11.23 -3.98
C MET A 45 -13.51 -12.58 -4.68
N ASN A 46 -14.26 -12.65 -5.78
CA ASN A 46 -14.32 -13.86 -6.58
C ASN A 46 -12.95 -14.15 -7.24
N PRO A 47 -12.63 -15.42 -7.54
CA PRO A 47 -11.36 -15.78 -8.20
C PRO A 47 -11.12 -15.10 -9.56
N VAL A 48 -12.18 -14.63 -10.23
CA VAL A 48 -12.09 -13.89 -11.50
C VAL A 48 -11.65 -12.43 -11.28
N ASP A 49 -12.10 -11.80 -10.20
CA ASP A 49 -11.89 -10.38 -9.92
C ASP A 49 -10.52 -10.11 -9.28
N HIS A 50 -10.00 -11.09 -8.53
CA HIS A 50 -8.70 -11.01 -7.89
C HIS A 50 -8.03 -12.39 -7.93
N PRO A 51 -6.74 -12.48 -8.32
CA PRO A 51 -5.98 -13.72 -8.25
C PRO A 51 -5.70 -14.08 -6.79
N MET A 52 -6.68 -14.69 -6.12
CA MET A 52 -6.55 -15.34 -4.82
C MET A 52 -6.99 -16.79 -4.95
N GLU A 53 -6.18 -17.71 -4.42
CA GLU A 53 -6.58 -19.10 -4.25
C GLU A 53 -7.49 -19.21 -3.02
N VAL A 54 -8.81 -19.17 -3.21
CA VAL A 54 -9.79 -19.38 -2.14
C VAL A 54 -9.88 -20.88 -1.84
N VAL A 55 -9.28 -21.31 -0.72
CA VAL A 55 -9.44 -22.68 -0.21
C VAL A 55 -10.78 -22.79 0.52
N LYS A 56 -11.62 -23.77 0.14
CA LYS A 56 -12.87 -24.08 0.86
C LYS A 56 -12.54 -24.47 2.31
N GLY A 57 -12.96 -23.65 3.29
CA GLY A 57 -12.77 -23.93 4.72
C GLY A 57 -12.39 -22.75 5.63
N GLY A 58 -12.40 -21.51 5.13
CA GLY A 58 -12.01 -20.31 5.91
C GLY A 58 -10.61 -19.82 5.54
N PRO A 59 -10.12 -18.71 6.12
CA PRO A 59 -8.88 -18.06 5.70
C PRO A 59 -7.66 -18.87 6.17
N ARG A 60 -7.34 -19.96 5.46
CA ARG A 60 -6.03 -20.61 5.58
C ARG A 60 -5.04 -19.72 4.82
N LEU A 61 -4.26 -18.94 5.55
CA LEU A 61 -3.13 -18.19 5.01
C LEU A 61 -2.08 -19.19 4.55
N VAL A 62 -2.25 -19.74 3.35
CA VAL A 62 -1.15 -20.41 2.66
C VAL A 62 -0.12 -19.33 2.40
N GLU A 63 1.02 -19.44 3.07
CA GLU A 63 2.17 -18.56 2.93
C GLU A 63 2.74 -18.69 1.52
N LYS A 64 2.12 -18.01 0.56
CA LYS A 64 2.60 -17.93 -0.82
C LYS A 64 2.53 -16.48 -1.28
N ASN A 65 3.71 -16.01 -1.68
CA ASN A 65 4.07 -14.71 -2.25
C ASN A 65 2.86 -13.85 -2.69
N PRO A 66 2.51 -12.76 -1.96
CA PRO A 66 1.36 -11.93 -2.29
C PRO A 66 1.54 -11.32 -3.68
N GLN A 67 0.75 -11.79 -4.64
CA GLN A 67 0.79 -11.27 -5.99
C GLN A 67 0.16 -9.87 -5.99
N LEU A 68 0.97 -8.86 -6.31
CA LEU A 68 0.46 -7.52 -6.59
C LEU A 68 -0.26 -7.57 -7.94
N LEU A 69 -1.57 -7.28 -7.95
CA LEU A 69 -2.34 -7.01 -9.17
C LEU A 69 -1.59 -5.93 -9.97
N GLY A 70 -0.91 -6.33 -11.05
CA GLY A 70 -0.25 -5.41 -12.00
C GLY A 70 1.28 -5.46 -12.06
N LEU A 71 1.99 -6.29 -11.27
CA LEU A 71 3.41 -6.55 -11.50
C LEU A 71 3.56 -7.84 -12.32
N SER A 72 3.54 -7.68 -13.65
CA SER A 72 4.00 -8.72 -14.55
C SER A 72 5.39 -9.19 -14.11
N ARG A 73 5.64 -10.50 -14.19
CA ARG A 73 6.91 -11.17 -13.88
C ARG A 73 8.01 -10.81 -14.90
N ALA A 74 8.13 -9.54 -15.29
CA ALA A 74 9.08 -9.08 -16.29
C ALA A 74 10.40 -8.57 -15.70
N TRP A 75 10.55 -8.57 -14.37
CA TRP A 75 11.74 -8.08 -13.66
C TRP A 75 12.40 -9.17 -12.80
N LYS A 76 12.37 -10.41 -13.28
CA LYS A 76 13.12 -11.51 -12.66
C LYS A 76 13.86 -12.36 -13.70
N LYS A 77 14.64 -11.71 -14.57
CA LYS A 77 15.97 -12.14 -15.02
C LYS A 77 16.66 -11.01 -15.77
#